data_AF-A0A7V7MIA6-F1
#
_entry.id   AF-A0A7V7MIA6-F1
#
_cell.length_a   1.000
_cell.length_b   1.000
_cell.length_c   1.000
_cell.angle_alpha   90.00
_cell.angle_beta   90.00
_cell.angle_gamma   90.00
#
_symmetry.space_group_name_H-M   'P 1'
#
loop_
_entity.id
_entity.type
_entity.pdbx_description
1 polymer ?
#
loop_
_entity_poly.entity_id
_entity_poly.type
_entity_poly.pdbx_seq_one_letter_code
_entity_poly.pdbx_strand_id
1 'polypeptide(L)'
;MSAGWRKGKTARESRSIFAHLAGGWALVARKPQLLLLLAVAQFLLALVPALLVQNSAAEHLDALAGFQGEAELDFLGAVPQWLFEDWRRADRSLAASVQNSLAPMLLLSSLFGLCLSAGWMNLAVRGRSLRGIGPFFLGAGRFFFPFLRTWLLALGLYALVTWLVWYGPGQSLAQKWLPGGDFDHPTSENWVRRLQQSREGLYLLLIFLVELTVDLSRASLVVGHRRSALLSLVRGFGQLLSHPIRVVGLSLSGLAVEAALLLAATGWLLRRPEDLWLLVLLLPILRIAARAARQASLATLYAEWRLSTSPDTLENRDPFDDGTAWRTGADG
;
A
#
# COMPACT_ATOMS: atom_id res chain seq x y z
N MET A 1 -40.69 17.50 38.49
CA MET A 1 -41.28 17.90 37.20
C MET A 1 -40.28 18.80 36.52
N SER A 2 -39.67 18.56 35.36
CA SER A 2 -39.75 17.53 34.34
C SER A 2 -38.32 17.43 33.76
N ALA A 3 -37.62 16.33 34.02
CA ALA A 3 -36.35 16.05 33.40
C ALA A 3 -36.62 15.72 31.92
N GLY A 4 -36.41 16.71 31.05
CA GLY A 4 -36.43 16.55 29.61
C GLY A 4 -35.25 15.67 29.18
N TRP A 5 -35.44 14.36 29.26
CA TRP A 5 -34.62 13.36 28.59
C TRP A 5 -34.66 13.67 27.09
N ARG A 6 -33.68 14.44 26.60
CA ARG A 6 -33.35 14.52 25.18
C ARG A 6 -32.96 13.11 24.75
N LYS A 7 -33.95 12.33 24.31
CA LYS A 7 -33.75 11.20 23.39
C LYS A 7 -33.22 11.78 22.08
N GLY A 8 -31.93 12.11 22.08
CA GLY A 8 -31.17 12.39 20.87
C GLY A 8 -31.01 11.10 20.08
N LYS A 9 -32.08 10.63 19.44
CA LYS A 9 -31.98 9.83 18.23
C LYS A 9 -31.40 10.74 17.15
N THR A 10 -30.08 10.91 17.14
CA THR A 10 -29.40 11.11 15.87
C THR A 10 -28.99 9.72 15.42
N ALA A 11 -29.81 9.13 14.55
CA ALA A 11 -29.31 8.10 13.66
C ALA A 11 -28.09 8.73 12.99
N ARG A 12 -26.89 8.37 13.46
CA ARG A 12 -25.65 8.93 12.95
C ARG A 12 -25.58 8.43 11.52
N GLU A 13 -25.97 9.27 10.56
CA GLU A 13 -25.98 8.93 9.15
C GLU A 13 -24.62 8.34 8.83
N SER A 14 -24.62 7.07 8.41
CA SER A 14 -23.37 6.39 8.10
C SER A 14 -22.70 7.16 6.98
N ARG A 15 -21.44 7.56 7.15
CA ARG A 15 -20.77 8.39 6.16
C ARG A 15 -20.62 7.59 4.87
N SER A 16 -20.75 8.28 3.74
CA SER A 16 -20.52 7.64 2.45
C SER A 16 -19.04 7.24 2.28
N ILE A 17 -18.78 6.26 1.42
CA ILE A 17 -17.42 5.83 1.06
C ILE A 17 -16.57 7.03 0.60
N PHE A 18 -17.17 7.90 -0.21
CA PHE A 18 -16.53 9.13 -0.70
C PHE A 18 -16.18 10.10 0.42
N ALA A 19 -17.01 10.23 1.46
CA ALA A 19 -16.72 11.10 2.59
C ALA A 19 -15.49 10.62 3.38
N HIS A 20 -15.30 9.31 3.56
CA HIS A 20 -14.09 8.76 4.16
C HIS A 20 -12.87 9.03 3.28
N LEU A 21 -12.96 8.73 1.98
CA LEU A 21 -11.87 8.93 1.03
C LEU A 21 -11.43 10.39 0.96
N ALA A 22 -12.39 11.32 0.80
CA ALA A 22 -12.14 12.76 0.81
C ALA A 22 -11.53 13.23 2.14
N GLY A 23 -11.98 12.67 3.27
CA GLY A 23 -11.40 12.92 4.58
C GLY A 23 -9.93 12.49 4.68
N GLY A 24 -9.59 11.32 4.13
CA GLY A 24 -8.21 10.82 4.02
C GLY A 24 -7.34 11.72 3.17
N TRP A 25 -7.79 12.12 1.98
CA TRP A 25 -7.07 13.05 1.11
C TRP A 25 -6.89 14.42 1.75
N ALA A 26 -7.92 14.97 2.39
CA ALA A 26 -7.83 16.24 3.10
C ALA A 26 -6.83 16.19 4.26
N LEU A 27 -6.73 15.06 4.96
CA LEU A 27 -5.71 14.86 6.01
C LEU A 27 -4.30 14.90 5.43
N VAL A 28 -4.09 14.18 4.32
CA VAL A 28 -2.80 14.07 3.64
C VAL A 28 -2.35 15.43 3.07
N ALA A 29 -3.25 16.14 2.38
CA ALA A 29 -2.98 17.46 1.80
C ALA A 29 -2.60 18.52 2.84
N ARG A 30 -3.04 18.36 4.09
CA ARG A 30 -2.68 19.26 5.21
C ARG A 30 -1.29 19.00 5.80
N LYS A 31 -0.58 17.97 5.33
CA LYS A 31 0.73 17.56 5.85
C LYS A 31 1.79 17.47 4.73
N PRO A 32 2.00 18.53 3.93
CA PRO A 32 2.94 18.49 2.80
C PRO A 32 4.38 18.25 3.23
N GLN A 33 4.80 18.80 4.38
CA GLN A 33 6.13 18.58 4.96
C GLN A 33 6.40 17.10 5.24
N LEU A 34 5.38 16.38 5.72
CA LEU A 34 5.48 14.96 5.97
C LEU A 34 5.60 14.20 4.64
N LEU A 35 4.77 14.51 3.64
CA LEU A 35 4.87 13.89 2.32
C LEU A 35 6.25 14.07 1.70
N LEU A 36 6.82 15.28 1.77
CA LEU A 36 8.16 15.56 1.25
C LEU A 36 9.22 14.73 1.98
N LEU A 37 9.18 14.68 3.31
CA LEU A 37 10.11 13.87 4.10
C LEU A 37 10.03 12.38 3.74
N LEU A 38 8.81 11.85 3.60
CA LEU A 38 8.60 10.45 3.26
C LEU A 38 9.02 10.15 1.81
N ALA A 39 8.82 11.08 0.89
CA ALA A 39 9.29 10.95 -0.49
C ALA A 39 10.83 10.93 -0.54
N VAL A 40 11.51 11.84 0.17
CA VAL A 40 12.97 11.83 0.31
C VAL A 40 13.47 10.49 0.84
N ALA A 41 12.85 9.96 1.90
CA ALA A 41 13.22 8.65 2.43
C ALA A 41 13.03 7.51 1.40
N GLN A 42 11.95 7.54 0.61
CA GLN A 42 11.71 6.57 -0.44
C GLN A 42 12.73 6.71 -1.60
N PHE A 43 13.13 7.93 -1.95
CA PHE A 43 14.20 8.17 -2.93
C PHE A 43 15.51 7.57 -2.48
N LEU A 44 15.89 7.76 -1.22
CA LEU A 44 17.13 7.20 -0.68
C LEU A 44 17.15 5.66 -0.78
N LEU A 45 16.01 5.00 -0.57
CA LEU A 45 15.90 3.54 -0.74
C LEU A 45 16.01 3.10 -2.20
N ALA A 46 15.41 3.88 -3.13
CA ALA A 46 15.48 3.58 -4.55
C ALA A 46 16.84 3.94 -5.18
N LEU A 47 17.61 4.84 -4.55
CA LEU A 47 18.88 5.33 -5.06
C LEU A 47 19.93 4.20 -5.17
N VAL A 48 19.95 3.25 -4.23
CA VAL A 48 20.93 2.15 -4.23
C VAL A 48 20.88 1.31 -5.52
N PRO A 49 19.74 0.69 -5.88
CA PRO A 49 19.65 -0.06 -7.14
C PRO A 49 19.75 0.86 -8.36
N ALA A 50 19.28 2.11 -8.27
CA ALA A 50 19.38 3.07 -9.37
C ALA A 50 20.83 3.40 -9.73
N LEU A 51 21.71 3.59 -8.73
CA LEU A 51 23.13 3.85 -8.95
C LEU A 51 23.86 2.67 -9.59
N LEU A 52 23.49 1.42 -9.23
CA LEU A 52 24.06 0.24 -9.89
C LEU A 52 23.72 0.20 -11.38
N VAL A 53 22.45 0.47 -11.70
CA VAL A 53 21.96 0.53 -13.08
C VAL A 53 22.61 1.69 -13.83
N GLN A 54 22.73 2.87 -13.20
CA GLN A 54 23.37 4.04 -13.80
C GLN A 54 24.85 3.82 -14.07
N ASN A 55 25.60 3.25 -13.12
CA ASN A 55 27.03 3.00 -13.28
C ASN A 55 27.29 1.99 -14.40
N SER A 56 26.52 0.90 -14.46
CA SER A 56 26.60 -0.08 -15.54
C SER A 56 26.21 0.52 -16.90
N ALA A 57 25.17 1.37 -16.93
CA ALA A 57 24.79 2.08 -18.14
C ALA A 57 25.89 3.04 -18.61
N ALA A 58 26.49 3.82 -17.72
CA ALA A 58 27.59 4.72 -18.06
C ALA A 58 28.81 3.94 -18.55
N GLU A 59 29.13 2.79 -17.98
CA GLU A 59 30.30 2.00 -18.40
C GLU A 59 30.10 1.31 -19.77
N HIS A 60 28.91 0.80 -20.03
CA HIS A 60 28.67 -0.07 -21.20
C HIS A 60 27.87 0.57 -22.32
N LEU A 61 27.17 1.68 -22.07
CA LEU A 61 26.33 2.37 -23.04
C LEU A 61 26.83 3.77 -23.41
N ASP A 62 27.85 4.34 -22.74
CA ASP A 62 28.40 5.66 -23.13
C ASP A 62 28.91 5.67 -24.57
N ALA A 63 29.46 4.55 -25.05
CA ALA A 63 29.91 4.42 -26.43
C ALA A 63 28.75 4.52 -27.45
N LEU A 64 27.53 4.22 -27.03
CA LEU A 64 26.31 4.32 -27.84
C LEU A 64 25.69 5.73 -27.78
N ALA A 65 26.01 6.54 -26.77
CA ALA A 65 25.61 7.94 -26.70
C ALA A 65 26.26 8.81 -27.80
N GLY A 66 27.36 8.33 -28.40
CA GLY A 66 28.05 8.96 -29.52
C GLY A 66 27.53 8.61 -30.92
N PHE A 67 26.49 7.77 -31.05
CA PHE A 67 25.91 7.42 -32.37
C PHE A 67 25.14 8.61 -32.95
N GLN A 68 25.85 9.50 -33.67
CA GLN A 68 25.28 10.72 -34.31
C GLN A 68 24.49 10.43 -35.61
N GLY A 69 24.09 9.18 -35.85
CA GLY A 69 23.63 8.74 -37.17
C GLY A 69 22.11 8.78 -37.41
N GLU A 70 21.30 8.33 -36.46
CA GLU A 70 19.88 8.09 -36.73
C GLU A 70 19.06 8.34 -35.45
N ALA A 71 18.03 9.18 -35.57
CA ALA A 71 16.95 9.49 -34.62
C ALA A 71 17.29 9.37 -33.13
N GLU A 72 17.25 10.50 -32.40
CA GLU A 72 17.25 10.52 -30.93
C GLU A 72 16.47 9.32 -30.39
N LEU A 73 17.19 8.38 -29.74
CA LEU A 73 16.60 7.14 -29.25
C LEU A 73 15.41 7.52 -28.36
N ASP A 74 14.20 7.18 -28.81
CA ASP A 74 12.98 7.43 -28.04
C ASP A 74 12.89 6.40 -26.91
N PHE A 75 13.55 6.74 -25.79
CA PHE A 75 13.55 5.91 -24.58
C PHE A 75 12.17 5.78 -23.93
N LEU A 76 11.17 6.57 -24.34
CA LEU A 76 9.83 6.59 -23.76
C LEU A 76 8.79 5.84 -24.62
N GLY A 77 8.96 5.83 -25.94
CA GLY A 77 8.08 5.14 -26.88
C GLY A 77 8.47 3.69 -27.16
N ALA A 78 9.72 3.45 -27.55
CA ALA A 78 10.18 2.12 -27.94
C ALA A 78 11.70 2.01 -27.84
N VAL A 79 12.22 1.69 -26.65
CA VAL A 79 13.61 1.24 -26.54
C VAL A 79 13.76 -0.07 -27.31
N PRO A 80 14.65 -0.15 -28.30
CA PRO A 80 14.82 -1.37 -29.07
C PRO A 80 15.26 -2.54 -28.17
N GLN A 81 14.64 -3.71 -28.33
CA GLN A 81 14.99 -4.88 -27.53
C GLN A 81 16.47 -5.26 -27.66
N TRP A 82 17.07 -5.05 -28.84
CA TRP A 82 18.48 -5.32 -29.08
C TRP A 82 19.40 -4.54 -28.12
N LEU A 83 19.04 -3.31 -27.74
CA LEU A 83 19.84 -2.49 -26.81
C LEU A 83 19.91 -3.13 -25.42
N PHE A 84 18.80 -3.65 -24.92
CA PHE A 84 18.76 -4.37 -23.65
C PHE A 84 19.48 -5.72 -23.73
N GLU A 85 19.40 -6.42 -24.86
CA GLU A 85 20.13 -7.66 -25.06
C GLU A 85 21.64 -7.43 -25.08
N ASP A 86 22.10 -6.40 -25.80
CA ASP A 86 23.52 -6.05 -25.89
C ASP A 86 24.05 -5.55 -24.55
N TRP A 87 23.29 -4.72 -23.84
CA TRP A 87 23.64 -4.32 -22.47
C TRP A 87 23.76 -5.52 -21.54
N ARG A 88 22.81 -6.47 -21.60
CA ARG A 88 22.86 -7.71 -20.81
C ARG A 88 24.03 -8.61 -21.19
N ARG A 89 24.44 -8.62 -22.46
CA ARG A 89 25.64 -9.35 -22.91
C ARG A 89 26.92 -8.69 -22.40
N ALA A 90 26.96 -7.36 -22.39
CA ALA A 90 28.08 -6.55 -21.91
C ALA A 90 28.26 -6.65 -20.39
N ASP A 91 27.17 -6.51 -19.62
CA ASP A 91 27.15 -6.68 -18.18
C ASP A 91 26.29 -7.86 -17.76
N ARG A 92 26.89 -9.06 -17.80
CA ARG A 92 26.24 -10.30 -17.36
C ARG A 92 25.98 -10.32 -15.86
N SER A 93 26.66 -9.47 -15.09
CA SER A 93 26.57 -9.42 -13.63
C SER A 93 25.46 -8.49 -13.13
N LEU A 94 25.03 -7.52 -13.96
CA LEU A 94 24.04 -6.50 -13.61
C LEU A 94 22.77 -7.10 -13.00
N ALA A 95 22.20 -8.12 -13.64
CA ALA A 95 20.96 -8.73 -13.18
C ALA A 95 21.10 -9.32 -11.78
N ALA A 96 22.22 -10.00 -11.50
CA ALA A 96 22.50 -10.57 -10.18
C ALA A 96 22.75 -9.47 -9.13
N SER A 97 23.52 -8.44 -9.48
CA SER A 97 23.81 -7.29 -8.60
C SER A 97 22.55 -6.49 -8.25
N VAL A 98 21.69 -6.24 -9.24
CA VAL A 98 20.39 -5.59 -9.04
C VAL A 98 19.47 -6.49 -8.21
N GLN A 99 19.39 -7.79 -8.48
CA GLN A 99 18.57 -8.70 -7.66
C GLN A 99 19.03 -8.75 -6.20
N ASN A 100 20.35 -8.83 -5.97
CA ASN A 100 20.95 -8.87 -4.64
C ASN A 100 20.74 -7.57 -3.84
N SER A 101 20.64 -6.42 -4.53
CA SER A 101 20.34 -5.13 -3.90
C SER A 101 18.83 -4.87 -3.74
N LEU A 102 18.00 -5.34 -4.68
CA LEU A 102 16.55 -5.14 -4.64
C LEU A 102 15.91 -5.85 -3.46
N ALA A 103 16.29 -7.09 -3.15
CA ALA A 103 15.69 -7.85 -2.05
C ALA A 103 15.77 -7.11 -0.69
N PRO A 104 16.96 -6.65 -0.20
CA PRO A 104 17.03 -5.89 1.04
C PRO A 104 16.33 -4.52 0.93
N MET A 105 16.39 -3.84 -0.22
CA MET A 105 15.68 -2.56 -0.41
C MET A 105 14.15 -2.70 -0.38
N LEU A 106 13.61 -3.77 -0.96
CA LEU A 106 12.18 -4.11 -0.90
C LEU A 106 11.77 -4.46 0.53
N LEU A 107 12.62 -5.19 1.27
CA LEU A 107 12.39 -5.47 2.69
C LEU A 107 12.34 -4.16 3.49
N LEU A 108 13.34 -3.29 3.33
CA LEU A 108 13.39 -1.99 4.01
C LEU A 108 12.21 -1.08 3.63
N SER A 109 11.85 -1.03 2.34
CA SER A 109 10.69 -0.26 1.87
C SER A 109 9.38 -0.82 2.43
N SER A 110 9.26 -2.15 2.56
CA SER A 110 8.12 -2.79 3.20
C SER A 110 8.02 -2.43 4.69
N LEU A 111 9.14 -2.50 5.43
CA LEU A 111 9.21 -2.10 6.84
C LEU A 111 8.90 -0.62 7.03
N PHE A 112 9.44 0.24 6.16
CA PHE A 112 9.11 1.66 6.10
C PHE A 112 7.61 1.87 5.88
N GLY A 113 7.00 1.11 4.96
CA GLY A 113 5.56 1.10 4.72
C GLY A 113 4.71 0.74 5.94
N LEU A 114 5.22 -0.06 6.89
CA LEU A 114 4.56 -0.32 8.17
C LEU A 114 4.52 0.94 9.03
N CYS A 115 5.63 1.69 9.12
CA CYS A 115 5.68 2.97 9.81
C CYS A 115 4.71 3.99 9.17
N LEU A 116 4.69 4.05 7.83
CA LEU A 116 3.79 4.93 7.09
C LEU A 116 2.33 4.64 7.42
N SER A 117 1.91 3.38 7.26
CA SER A 117 0.52 2.98 7.51
C SER A 117 0.11 3.24 8.95
N ALA A 118 0.95 2.88 9.93
CA ALA A 118 0.70 3.14 11.34
C ALA A 118 0.54 4.63 11.66
N GLY A 119 1.46 5.47 11.16
CA GLY A 119 1.44 6.91 11.39
C GLY A 119 0.20 7.58 10.79
N TRP A 120 -0.16 7.26 9.53
CA TRP A 120 -1.33 7.83 8.87
C TRP A 120 -2.65 7.38 9.49
N MET A 121 -2.78 6.10 9.85
CA MET A 121 -3.96 5.61 10.56
C MET A 121 -4.10 6.29 11.93
N ASN A 122 -3.00 6.47 12.68
CA ASN A 122 -3.03 7.13 13.99
C ASN A 122 -3.45 8.60 13.87
N LEU A 123 -2.91 9.34 12.89
CA LEU A 123 -3.31 10.72 12.61
C LEU A 123 -4.81 10.82 12.27
N ALA A 124 -5.33 9.87 11.50
CA ALA A 124 -6.73 9.86 11.09
C ALA A 124 -7.69 9.62 12.27
N VAL A 125 -7.32 8.72 13.19
CA VAL A 125 -8.15 8.35 14.35
C VAL A 125 -8.11 9.41 15.45
N ARG A 126 -6.95 10.02 15.72
CA ARG A 126 -6.79 11.01 16.82
C ARG A 126 -7.31 12.41 16.49
N GLY A 127 -7.75 12.65 15.26
CA GLY A 127 -8.34 13.93 14.86
C GLY A 127 -7.33 15.09 14.74
N ARG A 128 -7.84 16.23 14.25
CA ARG A 128 -7.07 17.40 13.77
C ARG A 128 -6.38 18.23 14.86
N SER A 129 -6.46 17.83 16.13
CA SER A 129 -6.01 18.65 17.27
C SER A 129 -4.49 18.73 17.41
N LEU A 130 -3.73 17.81 16.81
CA LEU A 130 -2.28 17.79 16.92
C LEU A 130 -1.61 18.43 15.70
N ARG A 131 -1.18 19.69 15.88
CA ARG A 131 -0.31 20.40 14.93
C ARG A 131 1.10 19.76 14.96
N GLY A 132 1.77 19.69 13.81
CA GLY A 132 3.12 19.11 13.67
C GLY A 132 3.19 17.65 13.18
N ILE A 133 4.43 17.15 13.07
CA ILE A 133 4.80 15.80 12.57
C ILE A 133 4.98 14.77 13.70
N GLY A 134 5.23 15.20 14.94
CA GLY A 134 5.44 14.31 16.09
C GLY A 134 4.35 13.23 16.29
N PRO A 135 3.05 13.54 16.17
CA PRO A 135 1.99 12.54 16.31
C PRO A 135 2.02 11.41 15.28
N PHE A 136 2.56 11.68 14.08
CA PHE A 136 2.78 10.67 13.07
C PHE A 136 3.85 9.67 13.54
N PHE A 137 5.00 10.18 13.97
CA PHE A 137 6.11 9.34 14.45
C PHE A 137 5.78 8.59 15.73
N LEU A 138 5.03 9.21 16.65
CA LEU A 138 4.53 8.54 17.85
C LEU A 138 3.59 7.39 17.50
N GLY A 139 2.69 7.60 16.52
CA GLY A 139 1.84 6.55 15.98
C GLY A 139 2.64 5.43 15.31
N ALA A 140 3.60 5.80 14.46
CA ALA A 140 4.50 4.87 13.78
C ALA A 140 5.26 4.00 14.79
N GLY A 141 5.91 4.60 15.79
CA GLY A 141 6.66 3.88 16.82
C GLY A 141 5.78 2.99 17.69
N ARG A 142 4.63 3.50 18.15
CA ARG A 142 3.70 2.74 19.01
C ARG A 142 3.15 1.49 18.33
N PHE A 143 2.83 1.57 17.04
CA PHE A 143 2.19 0.48 16.31
C PHE A 143 3.13 -0.30 15.39
N PHE A 144 4.42 0.04 15.32
CA PHE A 144 5.40 -0.65 14.49
C PHE A 144 5.43 -2.16 14.75
N PHE A 145 5.68 -2.60 15.98
CA PHE A 145 5.75 -4.02 16.31
C PHE A 145 4.42 -4.78 16.12
N PRO A 146 3.25 -4.24 16.55
CA PRO A 146 1.97 -4.82 16.18
C PRO A 146 1.79 -4.98 14.66
N PHE A 147 2.19 -4.00 13.87
CA PHE A 147 2.08 -4.04 12.41
C PHE A 147 3.07 -5.03 11.80
N LEU A 148 4.29 -5.12 12.33
CA LEU A 148 5.30 -6.10 11.94
C LEU A 148 4.78 -7.53 12.16
N ARG A 149 4.12 -7.80 13.30
CA ARG A 149 3.49 -9.11 13.55
C ARG A 149 2.38 -9.40 12.53
N THR A 150 1.52 -8.43 12.21
CA THR A 150 0.52 -8.63 11.15
C THR A 150 1.15 -8.83 9.78
N TRP A 151 2.28 -8.19 9.51
CA TRP A 151 3.04 -8.33 8.26
C TRP A 151 3.66 -9.73 8.13
N LEU A 152 4.27 -10.26 9.20
CA LEU A 152 4.79 -11.63 9.22
C LEU A 152 3.69 -12.67 8.99
N LEU A 153 2.53 -12.48 9.62
CA LEU A 153 1.37 -13.34 9.38
C LEU A 153 0.85 -13.21 7.94
N ALA A 154 0.87 -12.00 7.37
CA ALA A 154 0.49 -11.77 5.97
C ALA A 154 1.42 -12.50 4.99
N LEU A 155 2.73 -12.59 5.27
CA LEU A 155 3.64 -13.39 4.44
C LEU A 155 3.20 -14.86 4.37
N GLY A 156 2.78 -15.44 5.50
CA GLY A 156 2.22 -16.79 5.53
C GLY A 156 0.95 -16.91 4.70
N LEU A 157 0.07 -15.90 4.74
CA LEU A 157 -1.14 -15.86 3.91
C LEU A 157 -0.83 -15.73 2.41
N TYR A 158 0.15 -14.90 2.05
CA TYR A 158 0.59 -14.79 0.65
C TYR A 158 1.19 -16.10 0.15
N ALA A 159 2.06 -16.73 0.94
CA ALA A 159 2.61 -18.05 0.62
C ALA A 159 1.50 -19.09 0.45
N LEU A 160 0.50 -19.09 1.33
CA LEU A 160 -0.66 -19.96 1.24
C LEU A 160 -1.47 -19.73 -0.05
N VAL A 161 -1.78 -18.47 -0.39
CA VAL A 161 -2.49 -18.13 -1.64
C VAL A 161 -1.68 -18.58 -2.86
N THR A 162 -0.38 -18.31 -2.88
CA THR A 162 0.52 -18.76 -3.96
C THR A 162 0.53 -20.28 -4.08
N TRP A 163 0.65 -21.00 -2.96
CA TRP A 163 0.58 -22.47 -2.94
C TRP A 163 -0.77 -22.99 -3.45
N LEU A 164 -1.88 -22.37 -3.02
CA LEU A 164 -3.23 -22.76 -3.42
C LEU A 164 -3.49 -22.58 -4.92
N VAL A 165 -3.04 -21.47 -5.51
CA VAL A 165 -3.35 -21.14 -6.91
C VAL A 165 -2.35 -21.72 -7.90
N TRP A 166 -1.05 -21.68 -7.57
CA TRP A 166 0.01 -22.05 -8.51
C TRP A 166 0.46 -23.50 -8.40
N TYR A 167 0.37 -24.09 -7.21
CA TYR A 167 0.88 -25.42 -6.90
C TYR A 167 -0.26 -26.37 -6.49
N GLY A 168 0.06 -27.41 -5.71
CA GLY A 168 -0.83 -28.40 -5.12
C GLY A 168 -2.27 -28.44 -5.66
N PRO A 169 -3.24 -27.82 -4.97
CA PRO A 169 -4.64 -27.91 -5.35
C PRO A 169 -4.97 -27.15 -6.65
N GLY A 170 -4.36 -25.99 -6.88
CA GLY A 170 -4.60 -25.18 -8.08
C GLY A 170 -4.11 -25.85 -9.35
N GLN A 171 -2.93 -26.50 -9.31
CA GLN A 171 -2.41 -27.28 -10.42
C GLN A 171 -3.28 -28.51 -10.69
N SER A 172 -3.68 -29.23 -9.63
CA SER A 172 -4.56 -30.41 -9.74
C SER A 172 -5.92 -30.05 -10.32
N LEU A 173 -6.50 -28.91 -9.90
CA LEU A 173 -7.75 -28.40 -10.46
C LEU A 173 -7.56 -28.01 -11.93
N ALA A 174 -6.48 -27.32 -12.26
CA ALA A 174 -6.22 -26.86 -13.61
C ALA A 174 -6.04 -28.03 -14.60
N GLN A 175 -5.37 -29.12 -14.19
CA GLN A 175 -5.26 -30.35 -14.98
C GLN A 175 -6.62 -31.00 -15.27
N LYS A 176 -7.51 -31.04 -14.27
CA LYS A 176 -8.88 -31.58 -14.45
C LYS A 176 -9.73 -30.75 -15.43
N TRP A 177 -9.45 -29.46 -15.54
CA TRP A 177 -10.18 -28.53 -16.40
C TRP A 177 -9.55 -28.41 -17.80
N LEU A 178 -8.37 -28.99 -18.02
CA LEU A 178 -7.74 -29.05 -19.33
C LEU A 178 -8.30 -30.22 -20.16
N PRO A 179 -8.79 -29.96 -21.39
CA PRO A 179 -9.11 -31.05 -22.31
C PRO A 179 -7.81 -31.77 -22.72
N GLY A 180 -7.68 -33.05 -22.32
CA GLY A 180 -6.47 -33.86 -22.53
C GLY A 180 -5.56 -33.97 -21.30
N GLY A 181 -5.83 -33.23 -20.21
CA GLY A 181 -5.19 -33.42 -18.90
C GLY A 181 -3.73 -33.00 -18.78
N ASP A 182 -3.07 -32.60 -19.87
CA ASP A 182 -1.64 -32.30 -19.88
C ASP A 182 -1.34 -30.86 -20.36
N PHE A 183 -0.54 -30.15 -19.56
CA PHE A 183 -0.05 -28.80 -19.89
C PHE A 183 1.08 -28.83 -20.92
N ASP A 184 1.81 -29.94 -21.01
CA ASP A 184 2.96 -30.06 -21.90
C ASP A 184 2.51 -30.31 -23.35
N HIS A 185 1.33 -30.91 -23.53
CA HIS A 185 0.73 -31.22 -24.84
C HIS A 185 -0.73 -30.75 -24.93
N PRO A 186 -0.99 -29.44 -24.91
CA PRO A 186 -2.35 -28.93 -24.87
C PRO A 186 -3.05 -29.15 -26.22
N THR A 187 -4.25 -29.71 -26.17
CA THR A 187 -5.11 -29.88 -27.35
C THR A 187 -5.59 -28.55 -27.95
N SER A 188 -5.53 -27.44 -27.19
CA SER A 188 -5.93 -26.11 -27.65
C SER A 188 -5.23 -24.99 -26.87
N GLU A 189 -4.42 -24.19 -27.56
CA GLU A 189 -3.70 -23.01 -27.03
C GLU A 189 -4.65 -21.98 -26.39
N ASN A 190 -5.79 -21.70 -27.04
CA ASN A 190 -6.78 -20.74 -26.55
C ASN A 190 -7.37 -21.12 -25.19
N TRP A 191 -7.50 -22.42 -24.90
CA TRP A 191 -8.05 -22.91 -23.64
C TRP A 191 -7.03 -22.77 -22.51
N VAL A 192 -5.77 -23.14 -22.79
CA VAL A 192 -4.66 -22.94 -21.85
C VAL A 192 -4.52 -21.47 -21.48
N ARG A 193 -4.54 -20.57 -22.47
CA ARG A 193 -4.44 -19.13 -22.24
C ARG A 193 -5.58 -18.60 -21.37
N ARG A 194 -6.83 -18.99 -21.64
CA ARG A 194 -7.99 -18.58 -20.82
C ARG A 194 -7.89 -19.10 -19.39
N LEU A 195 -7.46 -20.35 -19.21
CA LEU A 195 -7.28 -20.93 -17.89
C LEU A 195 -6.17 -20.22 -17.12
N GLN A 196 -5.05 -19.92 -17.77
CA GLN A 196 -3.93 -19.19 -17.17
C GLN A 196 -4.35 -17.78 -16.77
N GLN A 197 -5.04 -17.04 -17.64
CA GLN A 197 -5.62 -15.73 -17.31
C GLN A 197 -6.61 -15.80 -16.15
N SER A 198 -7.43 -16.87 -16.08
CA SER A 198 -8.37 -17.07 -14.97
C SER A 198 -7.63 -17.35 -13.65
N ARG A 199 -6.54 -18.13 -13.67
CA ARG A 199 -5.68 -18.38 -12.51
C ARG A 199 -4.98 -17.12 -12.05
N GLU A 200 -4.46 -16.32 -12.98
CA GLU A 200 -3.85 -15.01 -12.68
C GLU A 200 -4.88 -14.06 -12.06
N GLY A 201 -6.08 -13.97 -12.64
CA GLY A 201 -7.17 -13.17 -12.10
C GLY A 201 -7.59 -13.60 -10.70
N LEU A 202 -7.74 -14.91 -10.46
CA LEU A 202 -8.05 -15.46 -9.14
C LEU A 202 -6.92 -15.19 -8.14
N TYR A 203 -5.66 -15.38 -8.55
CA TYR A 203 -4.50 -15.09 -7.72
C TYR A 203 -4.48 -13.64 -7.27
N LEU A 204 -4.62 -12.69 -8.21
CA LEU A 204 -4.66 -11.26 -7.91
C LEU A 204 -5.83 -10.90 -7.00
N LEU A 205 -7.01 -11.49 -7.22
CA LEU A 205 -8.17 -11.28 -6.37
C LEU A 205 -7.91 -11.77 -4.93
N LEU A 206 -7.35 -12.97 -4.75
CA LEU A 206 -7.06 -13.51 -3.42
C LEU A 206 -5.99 -12.71 -2.70
N ILE A 207 -4.92 -12.31 -3.38
CA ILE A 207 -3.89 -11.41 -2.82
C ILE A 207 -4.51 -10.08 -2.41
N PHE A 208 -5.38 -9.50 -3.24
CA PHE A 208 -6.10 -8.27 -2.92
C PHE A 208 -6.98 -8.43 -1.66
N LEU A 209 -7.72 -9.53 -1.51
CA LEU A 209 -8.51 -9.81 -0.31
C LEU A 209 -7.63 -9.98 0.94
N VAL A 210 -6.46 -10.60 0.82
CA VAL A 210 -5.48 -10.67 1.91
C VAL A 210 -4.98 -9.28 2.29
N GLU A 211 -4.63 -8.43 1.31
CA GLU A 211 -4.22 -7.04 1.57
C GLU A 211 -5.30 -6.25 2.31
N LEU A 212 -6.56 -6.35 1.86
CA LEU A 212 -7.69 -5.70 2.52
C LEU A 212 -7.87 -6.18 3.96
N THR A 213 -7.77 -7.48 4.16
CA THR A 213 -7.87 -8.08 5.49
C THR A 213 -6.79 -7.52 6.40
N VAL A 214 -5.53 -7.49 5.95
CA VAL A 214 -4.39 -6.99 6.72
C VAL A 214 -4.54 -5.48 7.02
N ASP A 215 -4.96 -4.68 6.06
CA ASP A 215 -5.18 -3.24 6.26
C ASP A 215 -6.31 -2.97 7.26
N LEU A 216 -7.42 -3.74 7.21
CA LEU A 216 -8.48 -3.68 8.23
C LEU A 216 -8.00 -4.14 9.61
N SER A 217 -7.15 -5.18 9.67
CA SER A 217 -6.55 -5.63 10.92
C SER A 217 -5.68 -4.56 11.56
N ARG A 218 -4.90 -3.86 10.75
CA ARG A 218 -4.09 -2.70 11.18
C ARG A 218 -4.98 -1.56 11.68
N ALA A 219 -6.03 -1.22 10.94
CA ALA A 219 -7.03 -0.25 11.40
C ALA A 219 -7.65 -0.66 12.75
N SER A 220 -7.96 -1.94 12.93
CA SER A 220 -8.49 -2.48 14.18
C SER A 220 -7.51 -2.39 15.35
N LEU A 221 -6.20 -2.52 15.09
CA LEU A 221 -5.15 -2.37 16.12
C LEU A 221 -5.06 -0.91 16.56
N VAL A 222 -5.07 0.02 15.61
CA VAL A 222 -4.95 1.46 15.86
C VAL A 222 -6.18 2.00 16.58
N VAL A 223 -7.38 1.82 16.01
CA VAL A 223 -8.65 2.23 16.63
C VAL A 223 -8.85 1.51 17.95
N GLY A 224 -8.52 0.22 17.97
CA GLY A 224 -8.63 -0.71 19.11
C GLY A 224 -7.72 -0.40 20.29
N HIS A 225 -6.57 0.23 20.04
CA HIS A 225 -5.39 0.18 20.91
C HIS A 225 -5.03 -1.25 21.35
N ARG A 226 -5.18 -2.23 20.44
CA ARG A 226 -4.98 -3.66 20.73
C ARG A 226 -3.54 -4.09 20.40
N ARG A 227 -3.09 -5.19 21.01
CA ARG A 227 -1.72 -5.74 20.85
C ARG A 227 -1.65 -7.09 20.11
N SER A 228 -2.75 -7.83 20.03
CA SER A 228 -2.79 -9.17 19.41
C SER A 228 -3.01 -9.08 17.90
N ALA A 229 -2.02 -9.54 17.13
CA ALA A 229 -2.04 -9.53 15.66
C ALA A 229 -2.95 -10.62 15.07
N LEU A 230 -3.01 -11.81 15.67
CA LEU A 230 -3.89 -12.87 15.19
C LEU A 230 -5.37 -12.49 15.37
N LEU A 231 -5.73 -11.98 16.55
CA LEU A 231 -7.10 -11.52 16.79
C LEU A 231 -7.47 -10.30 15.95
N SER A 232 -6.51 -9.45 15.58
CA SER A 232 -6.80 -8.36 14.64
C SER A 232 -6.99 -8.87 13.21
N LEU A 233 -6.28 -9.92 12.78
CA LEU A 233 -6.54 -10.62 11.52
C LEU A 233 -7.96 -11.18 11.45
N VAL A 234 -8.36 -11.95 12.45
CA VAL A 234 -9.72 -12.51 12.51
C VAL A 234 -10.78 -11.40 12.49
N ARG A 235 -10.56 -10.29 13.20
CA ARG A 235 -11.48 -9.15 13.17
C ARG A 235 -11.49 -8.42 11.83
N GLY A 236 -10.33 -8.20 11.23
CA GLY A 236 -10.22 -7.58 9.91
C GLY A 236 -10.98 -8.39 8.86
N PHE A 237 -10.81 -9.71 8.88
CA PHE A 237 -11.52 -10.64 8.02
C PHE A 237 -13.03 -10.63 8.30
N GLY A 238 -13.44 -10.71 9.57
CA GLY A 238 -14.85 -10.63 9.96
C GLY A 238 -15.52 -9.33 9.50
N GLN A 239 -14.81 -8.20 9.55
CA GLN A 239 -15.31 -6.92 9.05
C GLN A 239 -15.40 -6.89 7.52
N LEU A 240 -14.44 -7.48 6.81
CA LEU A 240 -14.50 -7.64 5.37
C LEU A 240 -15.74 -8.45 4.95
N LEU A 241 -16.04 -9.55 5.65
CA LEU A 241 -17.23 -10.36 5.39
C LEU A 241 -18.54 -9.66 5.75
N SER A 242 -18.54 -8.86 6.82
CA SER A 242 -19.74 -8.15 7.27
C SER A 242 -20.09 -6.96 6.38
N HIS A 243 -19.07 -6.30 5.79
CA HIS A 243 -19.24 -5.08 5.01
C HIS A 243 -18.44 -5.08 3.68
N PRO A 244 -18.58 -6.12 2.83
CA PRO A 244 -17.69 -6.33 1.69
C PRO A 244 -17.74 -5.16 0.70
N ILE A 245 -18.94 -4.66 0.38
CA ILE A 245 -19.12 -3.56 -0.57
C ILE A 245 -18.45 -2.27 -0.09
N ARG A 246 -18.52 -1.96 1.21
CA ARG A 246 -17.93 -0.73 1.76
C ARG A 246 -16.41 -0.80 1.78
N VAL A 247 -15.84 -1.94 2.20
CA VAL A 247 -14.39 -2.14 2.24
C VAL A 247 -13.81 -2.17 0.84
N VAL A 248 -14.35 -3.04 -0.02
CA VAL A 248 -13.88 -3.21 -1.39
C VAL A 248 -14.10 -1.93 -2.18
N GLY A 249 -15.26 -1.29 -2.06
CA GLY A 249 -15.55 -0.01 -2.71
C GLY A 249 -14.60 1.11 -2.28
N LEU A 250 -14.30 1.24 -0.98
CA LEU A 250 -13.33 2.23 -0.49
C LEU A 250 -11.92 1.97 -1.02
N SER A 251 -11.47 0.72 -1.00
CA SER A 251 -10.13 0.38 -1.45
C SER A 251 -9.98 0.46 -2.98
N LEU A 252 -10.97 0.00 -3.74
CA LEU A 252 -10.99 0.12 -5.20
C LEU A 252 -11.10 1.59 -5.62
N SER A 253 -11.89 2.42 -4.95
CA SER A 253 -11.93 3.85 -5.24
C SER A 253 -10.60 4.54 -4.97
N GLY A 254 -9.90 4.19 -3.88
CA GLY A 254 -8.55 4.65 -3.62
C GLY A 254 -7.55 4.22 -4.70
N LEU A 255 -7.61 2.96 -5.14
CA LEU A 255 -6.79 2.43 -6.24
C LEU A 255 -7.12 3.10 -7.59
N ALA A 256 -8.38 3.37 -7.86
CA ALA A 256 -8.81 4.05 -9.08
C ALA A 256 -8.26 5.49 -9.13
N VAL A 257 -8.25 6.20 -7.99
CA VAL A 257 -7.61 7.52 -7.90
C VAL A 257 -6.10 7.42 -8.11
N GLU A 258 -5.43 6.43 -7.50
CA GLU A 258 -4.00 6.20 -7.72
C GLU A 258 -3.69 5.91 -9.20
N ALA A 259 -4.46 5.02 -9.84
CA ALA A 259 -4.31 4.70 -11.26
C ALA A 259 -4.58 5.91 -12.16
N ALA A 260 -5.61 6.70 -11.87
CA ALA A 260 -5.90 7.93 -12.61
C ALA A 260 -4.76 8.95 -12.50
N LEU A 261 -4.16 9.10 -11.31
CA LEU A 261 -3.00 9.97 -11.11
C LEU A 261 -1.77 9.48 -11.89
N LEU A 262 -1.52 8.17 -11.91
CA LEU A 262 -0.41 7.59 -12.68
C LEU A 262 -0.64 7.75 -14.18
N LEU A 263 -1.85 7.46 -14.69
CA LEU A 263 -2.20 7.64 -16.10
C LEU A 263 -2.11 9.11 -16.52
N ALA A 264 -2.53 10.04 -15.67
CA ALA A 264 -2.39 11.48 -15.93
C ALA A 264 -0.92 11.92 -15.97
N ALA A 265 -0.09 11.41 -15.05
CA ALA A 265 1.35 11.68 -15.04
C ALA A 265 2.03 11.11 -16.29
N THR A 266 1.73 9.87 -16.68
CA THR A 266 2.24 9.27 -17.91
C THR A 266 1.76 10.02 -19.15
N GLY A 267 0.48 10.42 -19.20
CA GLY A 267 -0.08 11.20 -20.31
C GLY A 267 0.54 12.60 -20.42
N TRP A 268 0.94 13.22 -19.31
CA TRP A 268 1.73 14.45 -19.31
C TRP A 268 3.11 14.20 -19.91
N LEU A 269 3.79 13.14 -19.48
CA LEU A 269 5.15 12.80 -19.92
C LEU A 269 5.22 12.54 -21.43
N LEU A 270 4.25 11.82 -21.99
CA LEU A 270 4.16 11.57 -23.43
C LEU A 270 4.03 12.87 -24.25
N ARG A 271 3.59 13.97 -23.64
CA ARG A 271 3.49 15.30 -24.28
C ARG A 271 4.67 16.21 -24.00
N ARG A 272 5.42 15.95 -22.92
CA ARG A 272 6.56 16.76 -22.42
C ARG A 272 7.65 15.85 -21.86
N PRO A 273 8.41 15.17 -22.74
CA PRO A 273 9.47 14.27 -22.30
C PRO A 273 10.58 15.00 -21.51
N GLU A 274 10.78 16.29 -21.76
CA GLU A 274 11.72 17.16 -21.02
C GLU A 274 11.41 17.28 -19.51
N ASP A 275 10.16 16.98 -19.10
CA ASP A 275 9.69 17.04 -17.72
C ASP A 275 9.93 15.73 -16.94
N LEU A 276 10.73 14.78 -17.46
CA LEU A 276 10.92 13.46 -16.84
C LEU A 276 11.39 13.54 -15.37
N TRP A 277 12.23 14.53 -15.05
CA TRP A 277 12.70 14.79 -13.69
C TRP A 277 11.55 15.16 -12.72
N LEU A 278 10.53 15.87 -13.19
CA LEU A 278 9.33 16.18 -12.39
C LEU A 278 8.58 14.89 -12.06
N LEU A 279 8.50 13.95 -12.99
CA LEU A 279 7.80 12.69 -12.77
C LEU A 279 8.53 11.78 -11.80
N VAL A 280 9.87 11.74 -11.87
CA VAL A 280 10.70 11.06 -10.87
C VAL A 280 10.38 11.59 -9.47
N LEU A 281 10.24 12.92 -9.32
CA LEU A 281 9.91 13.56 -8.04
C LEU A 281 8.46 13.36 -7.61
N LEU A 282 7.50 13.53 -8.52
CA LEU A 282 6.07 13.54 -8.22
C LEU A 282 5.50 12.14 -8.00
N LEU A 283 5.97 11.13 -8.74
CA LEU A 283 5.37 9.80 -8.71
C LEU A 283 5.45 9.14 -7.32
N PRO A 284 6.58 9.19 -6.59
CA PRO A 284 6.64 8.72 -5.21
C PRO A 284 5.76 9.53 -4.27
N ILE A 285 5.68 10.85 -4.43
CA ILE A 285 4.83 11.73 -3.62
C ILE A 285 3.36 11.34 -3.81
N LEU A 286 2.90 11.22 -5.06
CA LEU A 286 1.53 10.85 -5.40
C LEU A 286 1.18 9.46 -4.87
N ARG A 287 2.09 8.49 -5.01
CA ARG A 287 1.89 7.13 -4.52
C ARG A 287 1.83 7.07 -2.99
N ILE A 288 2.72 7.78 -2.29
CA ILE A 288 2.69 7.89 -0.83
C ILE A 288 1.39 8.56 -0.39
N ALA A 289 0.97 9.64 -1.06
CA ALA A 289 -0.24 10.37 -0.74
C ALA A 289 -1.51 9.52 -0.93
N ALA A 290 -1.63 8.81 -2.06
CA ALA A 290 -2.76 7.93 -2.34
C ALA A 290 -2.85 6.78 -1.33
N ARG A 291 -1.72 6.13 -1.04
CA ARG A 291 -1.66 5.06 -0.03
C ARG A 291 -2.01 5.61 1.36
N ALA A 292 -1.46 6.75 1.75
CA ALA A 292 -1.76 7.41 3.02
C ALA A 292 -3.25 7.75 3.16
N ALA A 293 -3.86 8.32 2.12
CA ALA A 293 -5.26 8.67 2.09
C ALA A 293 -6.14 7.41 2.26
N ARG A 294 -5.80 6.32 1.56
CA ARG A 294 -6.51 5.03 1.70
C ARG A 294 -6.43 4.47 3.12
N GLN A 295 -5.23 4.43 3.71
CA GLN A 295 -5.04 3.91 5.07
C GLN A 295 -5.76 4.77 6.12
N ALA A 296 -5.68 6.10 6.00
CA ALA A 296 -6.41 7.02 6.84
C ALA A 296 -7.94 6.79 6.72
N SER A 297 -8.43 6.64 5.49
CA SER A 297 -9.85 6.40 5.21
C SER A 297 -10.34 5.10 5.84
N LEU A 298 -9.60 3.99 5.67
CA LEU A 298 -9.91 2.71 6.28
C LEU A 298 -9.94 2.77 7.81
N ALA A 299 -9.01 3.49 8.43
CA ALA A 299 -9.00 3.68 9.87
C ALA A 299 -10.23 4.46 10.36
N THR A 300 -10.65 5.51 9.65
CA THR A 300 -11.88 6.26 10.01
C THR A 300 -13.15 5.44 9.79
N LEU A 301 -13.22 4.63 8.73
CA LEU A 301 -14.32 3.72 8.47
C LEU A 301 -14.44 2.67 9.58
N TYR A 302 -13.32 2.07 9.98
CA TYR A 302 -13.28 1.13 11.09
C TYR A 302 -13.70 1.78 12.42
N ALA A 303 -13.27 3.03 12.66
CA ALA A 303 -13.67 3.78 13.86
C ALA A 303 -15.18 4.02 13.92
N GLU A 304 -15.82 4.33 12.79
CA GLU A 304 -17.28 4.47 12.68
C GLU A 304 -18.01 3.18 13.08
N TRP A 305 -17.59 2.02 12.56
CA TRP A 305 -18.19 0.73 12.92
C TRP A 305 -18.00 0.36 14.40
N ARG A 306 -16.87 0.74 14.99
CA ARG A 306 -16.66 0.52 16.41
C ARG A 306 -17.62 1.37 17.25
N LEU A 307 -17.80 2.63 16.87
CA LEU A 307 -18.73 3.56 17.52
C LEU A 307 -20.18 3.08 17.44
N SER A 308 -20.59 2.48 16.32
CA SER A 308 -21.95 1.94 16.18
C SER A 308 -22.21 0.69 17.01
N THR A 309 -21.17 -0.09 17.32
CA THR A 309 -21.30 -1.38 18.03
C THR A 309 -21.10 -1.23 19.55
N SER A 310 -20.33 -0.23 20.01
CA SER A 310 -20.05 -0.04 21.45
C SER A 310 -19.82 1.45 21.78
N PRO A 311 -20.88 2.28 21.82
CA PRO A 311 -20.77 3.73 22.02
C PRO A 311 -20.07 4.12 23.33
N ASP A 312 -20.26 3.34 24.41
CA ASP A 312 -19.74 3.66 25.76
C ASP A 312 -18.20 3.53 25.90
N THR A 313 -17.49 3.04 24.89
CA THR A 313 -16.06 2.70 25.01
C THR A 313 -15.07 3.80 24.57
N LEU A 314 -15.56 4.94 24.05
CA LEU A 314 -14.70 6.01 23.53
C LEU A 314 -14.73 7.31 24.34
N GLU A 315 -15.65 7.45 25.29
CA GLU A 315 -15.82 8.71 26.04
C GLU A 315 -14.88 8.83 27.25
N ASN A 316 -14.14 7.78 27.63
CA ASN A 316 -13.45 7.74 28.93
C ASN A 316 -11.98 7.26 28.91
N ARG A 317 -11.24 7.51 27.82
CA ARG A 317 -9.79 7.27 27.79
C ARG A 317 -9.07 8.43 27.14
N ASP A 318 -8.72 9.42 27.94
CA ASP A 318 -7.58 10.26 27.61
C ASP A 318 -6.34 9.34 27.53
N PRO A 319 -5.68 9.21 26.38
CA PRO A 319 -4.55 8.30 26.21
C PRO A 319 -3.28 8.74 26.96
N PHE A 320 -3.34 9.84 27.73
CA PHE A 320 -2.32 10.33 28.66
C PHE A 320 -2.75 10.25 30.13
N ASP A 321 -3.90 9.64 30.43
CA ASP A 321 -4.24 9.24 31.78
C ASP A 321 -3.88 7.76 31.99
N ASP A 322 -2.58 7.47 31.88
CA ASP A 322 -1.98 6.20 32.26
C ASP A 322 -1.81 6.06 33.78
N GLY A 323 -2.35 7.00 34.57
CA GLY A 323 -2.24 7.03 36.03
C GLY A 323 -0.80 7.26 36.52
N THR A 324 0.13 7.48 35.61
CA THR A 324 1.56 7.61 35.87
C THR A 324 2.13 8.75 35.01
N ALA A 325 2.47 9.88 35.65
CA ALA A 325 3.17 11.05 35.12
C ALA A 325 2.27 12.09 34.40
N TRP A 326 2.17 13.37 34.76
CA TRP A 326 2.99 14.25 35.61
C TRP A 326 2.08 15.27 36.33
N ARG A 327 1.78 15.03 37.61
CA ARG A 327 1.50 16.12 38.56
C ARG A 327 2.85 16.55 39.14
N THR A 328 3.61 17.34 38.40
CA THR A 328 4.53 18.27 39.06
C THR A 328 3.64 19.27 39.77
N GLY A 329 3.59 19.17 41.10
CA GLY A 329 2.89 20.11 41.96
C GLY A 329 3.32 21.52 41.60
N ALA A 330 2.34 22.34 41.24
CA ALA A 330 2.45 23.79 41.31
C ALA A 330 2.06 24.23 42.73
N ASP A 331 2.70 23.62 43.74
CA ASP A 331 2.65 24.03 45.13
C ASP A 331 4.09 24.06 45.64
N GLY A 332 4.67 25.27 45.57
CA GLY A 332 6.05 25.62 45.89
C GLY A 332 6.36 27.01 45.36
#